data_AF-A0A0X3Q5F2-F1
#
_entry.id   AF-A0A0X3Q5F2-F1
#
_cell.length_a   1.000
_cell.length_b   1.000
_cell.length_c   1.000
_cell.angle_alpha   90.00
_cell.angle_beta   90.00
_cell.angle_gamma   90.00
#
_symmetry.space_group_name_H-M   'P 1'
#
loop_
_entity.id
_entity.type
_entity.pdbx_description
1 polymer ?
#
loop_
_entity_poly.entity_id
_entity_poly.type
_entity_poly.pdbx_seq_one_letter_code
_entity_poly.pdbx_strand_id
1 'polypeptide(L)'
;MCCAIAALLKFVISTVNVVLGIGFLIVALLGVLLKSSAPFVRSILTKALSFGGKIEDEKIKYLTDFVLENSTGVSVILIVVGLALAILCFIGAFASCCACEILLKIYAIILAILLVAQIIAVSVLFSNPVKLTQSIDLAMTKMLEYFNKGDKLGSAATTIWMFTMTFNGTCCGMDGAADFQKNLKDSKCPSTLLRKRKTPVYLR
;
A
#
# COMPACT_ATOMS: atom_id res chain seq x y z
N MET A 1 10.62 -5.03 -44.64
CA MET A 1 10.98 -5.21 -43.22
C MET A 1 10.15 -4.35 -42.25
N CYS A 2 9.72 -3.13 -42.63
CA CYS A 2 8.84 -2.29 -41.79
C CYS A 2 7.49 -2.91 -41.38
N CYS A 3 6.82 -3.65 -42.27
CA CYS A 3 5.48 -4.17 -41.99
C CYS A 3 5.47 -5.28 -40.91
N ALA A 4 6.49 -6.13 -40.89
CA ALA A 4 6.60 -7.21 -39.90
C ALA A 4 6.84 -6.65 -38.48
N ILE A 5 7.66 -5.60 -38.36
CA ILE A 5 7.95 -4.95 -37.07
C ILE A 5 6.70 -4.25 -36.53
N ALA A 6 5.96 -3.53 -37.39
CA ALA A 6 4.72 -2.87 -36.99
C ALA A 6 3.64 -3.87 -36.56
N ALA A 7 3.51 -5.00 -37.27
CA ALA A 7 2.58 -6.07 -36.90
C ALA A 7 2.96 -6.72 -35.56
N LEU A 8 4.25 -6.99 -35.35
CA LEU A 8 4.76 -7.56 -34.10
C LEU A 8 4.54 -6.60 -32.93
N LEU A 9 4.81 -5.30 -33.10
CA LEU A 9 4.58 -4.30 -32.06
C LEU A 9 3.10 -4.21 -31.68
N LYS A 10 2.18 -4.22 -32.65
CA LYS A 10 0.72 -4.24 -32.40
C LYS A 10 0.31 -5.49 -31.61
N PHE A 11 0.85 -6.66 -31.98
CA PHE A 11 0.59 -7.90 -31.27
C PHE A 11 1.05 -7.80 -29.81
N VAL A 12 2.28 -7.35 -29.57
CA VAL A 12 2.83 -7.16 -28.21
C VAL A 12 1.99 -6.19 -27.39
N ILE A 13 1.63 -5.02 -27.96
CA ILE A 13 0.80 -4.02 -27.29
C ILE A 13 -0.56 -4.62 -26.92
N SER A 14 -1.17 -5.40 -27.81
CA SER A 14 -2.45 -6.05 -27.56
C SER A 14 -2.34 -7.08 -26.44
N THR A 15 -1.37 -7.99 -26.52
CA THR A 15 -1.16 -9.03 -25.49
C THR A 15 -0.91 -8.42 -24.12
N VAL A 16 -0.01 -7.44 -24.01
CA VAL A 16 0.30 -6.78 -22.75
C VAL A 16 -0.93 -6.07 -22.19
N ASN A 17 -1.68 -5.35 -23.02
CA ASN A 17 -2.90 -4.68 -22.58
C ASN A 17 -4.01 -5.63 -22.14
N VAL A 18 -4.18 -6.77 -22.80
CA VAL A 18 -5.16 -7.78 -22.36
C VAL A 18 -4.77 -8.36 -21.00
N VAL A 19 -3.49 -8.71 -20.81
CA VAL A 19 -3.00 -9.24 -19.53
C VAL A 19 -3.15 -8.21 -18.42
N LEU A 20 -2.74 -6.96 -18.66
CA LEU A 20 -2.90 -5.87 -17.70
C LEU A 20 -4.38 -5.57 -17.41
N GLY A 21 -5.23 -5.56 -18.43
CA GLY A 21 -6.67 -5.34 -18.29
C GLY A 21 -7.33 -6.40 -17.40
N ILE A 22 -6.99 -7.68 -17.60
CA ILE A 22 -7.43 -8.76 -16.72
C ILE A 22 -6.90 -8.55 -15.29
N GLY A 23 -5.63 -8.16 -15.14
CA GLY A 23 -5.05 -7.84 -13.83
C GLY A 23 -5.82 -6.71 -13.11
N PHE A 24 -6.15 -5.64 -13.81
CA PHE A 24 -6.91 -4.52 -13.23
C PHE A 24 -8.37 -4.87 -12.93
N LEU A 25 -9.00 -5.76 -13.70
CA LEU A 25 -10.31 -6.33 -13.34
C LEU A 25 -10.23 -7.14 -12.05
N ILE A 26 -9.18 -7.94 -11.86
CA ILE A 26 -8.94 -8.65 -10.60
C ILE A 26 -8.79 -7.64 -9.46
N VAL A 27 -8.02 -6.57 -9.63
CA VAL A 27 -7.88 -5.51 -8.61
C VAL A 27 -9.22 -4.84 -8.29
N ALA A 28 -10.05 -4.54 -9.28
CA ALA A 28 -11.39 -4.00 -9.05
C ALA A 28 -12.27 -4.99 -8.27
N LEU A 29 -12.22 -6.28 -8.62
CA LEU A 29 -12.92 -7.35 -7.91
C LEU A 29 -12.43 -7.48 -6.46
N LEU A 30 -11.12 -7.36 -6.23
CA LEU A 30 -10.53 -7.31 -4.90
C LEU A 30 -11.09 -6.11 -4.11
N GLY A 31 -11.23 -4.93 -4.72
CA GLY A 31 -11.86 -3.78 -4.08
C GLY A 31 -13.32 -4.05 -3.67
N VAL A 32 -14.11 -4.72 -4.52
CA VAL A 32 -15.48 -5.13 -4.18
C VAL A 32 -15.49 -6.14 -3.02
N LEU A 33 -14.59 -7.12 -3.05
CA LEU A 33 -14.46 -8.12 -1.99
C LEU A 33 -13.99 -7.50 -0.67
N LEU A 34 -13.08 -6.53 -0.69
CA LEU A 34 -12.64 -5.79 0.49
C LEU A 34 -13.80 -5.01 1.12
N LYS A 35 -14.72 -4.49 0.30
CA LYS A 35 -15.92 -3.79 0.80
C LYS A 35 -16.98 -4.74 1.36
N SER A 36 -17.14 -5.93 0.76
CA SER A 36 -18.29 -6.81 1.05
C SER A 36 -17.96 -8.00 1.94
N SER A 37 -16.70 -8.43 2.05
CA SER A 37 -16.36 -9.73 2.63
C SER A 37 -15.28 -9.66 3.72
N ALA A 38 -15.74 -9.69 4.98
CA ALA A 38 -14.89 -9.86 6.16
C ALA A 38 -13.91 -11.05 6.08
N PRO A 39 -14.32 -12.26 5.65
CA PRO A 39 -13.39 -13.40 5.60
C PRO A 39 -12.25 -13.18 4.60
N PHE A 40 -12.50 -12.45 3.50
CA PHE A 40 -11.48 -12.13 2.51
C PHE A 40 -10.45 -11.14 3.05
N VAL A 41 -10.91 -10.03 3.66
CA VAL A 41 -10.04 -9.04 4.32
C VAL A 41 -9.15 -9.73 5.35
N ARG A 42 -9.73 -10.61 6.18
CA ARG A 42 -8.98 -11.39 7.16
C ARG A 42 -7.91 -12.25 6.50
N SER A 43 -8.21 -12.94 5.40
CA SER A 43 -7.25 -13.81 4.71
C SER A 43 -6.08 -13.04 4.09
N ILE A 44 -6.34 -11.87 3.50
CA ILE A 44 -5.28 -11.00 2.98
C ILE A 44 -4.43 -10.46 4.12
N LEU A 45 -5.08 -10.03 5.21
CA LEU A 45 -4.38 -9.48 6.36
C LEU A 45 -3.53 -10.53 7.07
N THR A 46 -4.03 -11.75 7.26
CA THR A 46 -3.23 -12.86 7.84
C THR A 46 -2.02 -13.18 6.97
N LYS A 47 -2.20 -13.25 5.64
CA LYS A 47 -1.08 -13.49 4.70
C LYS A 47 -0.04 -12.36 4.75
N ALA A 48 -0.48 -11.10 4.68
CA ALA A 48 0.42 -9.95 4.73
C ALA A 48 1.19 -9.87 6.06
N LEU A 49 0.49 -10.06 7.19
CA LEU A 49 1.10 -10.05 8.51
C LEU A 49 2.04 -11.25 8.71
N SER A 50 1.69 -12.44 8.21
CA SER A 50 2.54 -13.64 8.30
C SER A 50 3.89 -13.47 7.60
N PHE A 51 3.98 -12.57 6.61
CA PHE A 51 5.22 -12.26 5.91
C PHE A 51 6.18 -11.41 6.76
N GLY A 52 5.67 -10.68 7.76
CA GLY A 52 6.46 -9.75 8.57
C GLY A 52 6.46 -10.03 10.08
N GLY A 53 5.64 -10.95 10.59
CA GLY A 53 5.69 -11.39 11.99
C GLY A 53 4.54 -12.30 12.42
N LYS A 54 4.75 -13.09 13.49
CA LYS A 54 3.67 -13.84 14.14
C LYS A 54 2.85 -12.90 15.02
N ILE A 55 1.65 -12.55 14.57
CA ILE A 55 0.67 -11.76 15.33
C ILE A 55 -0.44 -12.68 15.82
N GLU A 56 -0.93 -12.41 17.02
CA GLU A 56 -2.04 -13.13 17.64
C GLU A 56 -3.36 -12.94 16.88
N ASP A 57 -4.10 -14.02 16.67
CA ASP A 57 -5.33 -14.03 15.85
C ASP A 57 -6.40 -13.04 16.32
N GLU A 58 -6.44 -12.75 17.63
CA GLU A 58 -7.37 -11.78 18.22
C GLU A 58 -7.11 -10.36 17.69
N LYS A 59 -5.83 -9.95 17.58
CA LYS A 59 -5.45 -8.63 17.05
C LYS A 59 -5.77 -8.49 15.56
N ILE A 60 -5.65 -9.58 14.81
CA ILE A 60 -6.00 -9.62 13.39
C ILE A 60 -7.51 -9.39 13.20
N LYS A 61 -8.36 -9.90 14.11
CA LYS A 61 -9.80 -9.66 14.07
C LYS A 61 -10.11 -8.16 14.24
N TYR A 62 -9.51 -7.50 15.22
CA TYR A 62 -9.72 -6.06 15.43
C TYR A 62 -9.29 -5.21 14.24
N LEU A 63 -8.14 -5.54 13.63
CA LEU A 63 -7.71 -4.90 12.39
C LEU A 63 -8.69 -5.15 11.24
N THR A 64 -9.21 -6.37 11.11
CA THR A 64 -10.20 -6.71 10.08
C THR A 64 -11.46 -5.87 10.24
N ASP A 65 -11.99 -5.78 11.46
CA ASP A 65 -13.19 -4.98 11.76
C ASP A 65 -12.93 -3.49 11.52
N PHE A 66 -11.77 -2.98 11.93
CA PHE A 66 -11.36 -1.60 11.68
C PHE A 66 -11.22 -1.30 10.19
N VAL A 67 -10.59 -2.20 9.43
CA VAL A 67 -10.46 -2.07 7.98
C VAL A 67 -11.84 -2.13 7.35
N LEU A 68 -12.75 -3.02 7.74
CA LEU A 68 -14.11 -3.07 7.18
C LEU A 68 -14.88 -1.78 7.43
N GLU A 69 -14.83 -1.24 8.65
CA GLU A 69 -15.50 0.02 9.01
C GLU A 69 -14.94 1.24 8.26
N ASN A 70 -13.64 1.25 7.98
CA ASN A 70 -12.95 2.33 7.26
C ASN A 70 -12.64 1.98 5.80
N SER A 71 -13.10 0.84 5.29
CA SER A 71 -12.73 0.29 3.97
C SER A 71 -13.30 1.10 2.83
N THR A 72 -14.29 1.95 3.11
CA THR A 72 -15.02 2.73 2.10
C THR A 72 -14.08 3.55 1.24
N GLY A 73 -13.05 4.18 1.81
CA GLY A 73 -12.07 4.95 1.03
C GLY A 73 -11.20 4.06 0.13
N VAL A 74 -10.50 3.09 0.73
CA VAL A 74 -9.53 2.24 0.01
C VAL A 74 -10.22 1.36 -1.02
N SER A 75 -11.31 0.70 -0.65
CA SER A 75 -12.06 -0.17 -1.57
C SER A 75 -12.65 0.60 -2.74
N VAL A 76 -13.19 1.81 -2.51
CA VAL A 76 -13.71 2.66 -3.60
C VAL A 76 -12.60 3.08 -4.56
N ILE A 77 -11.42 3.47 -4.05
CA ILE A 77 -10.27 3.81 -4.90
C ILE A 77 -9.85 2.60 -5.74
N LEU A 78 -9.74 1.41 -5.14
CA LEU A 78 -9.38 0.18 -5.85
C LEU A 78 -10.40 -0.16 -6.97
N ILE A 79 -11.70 0.00 -6.70
CA ILE A 79 -12.76 -0.25 -7.69
C ILE A 79 -12.67 0.76 -8.84
N VAL A 80 -12.65 2.07 -8.52
CA VAL A 80 -12.71 3.14 -9.52
C VAL A 80 -11.44 3.14 -10.38
N VAL A 81 -10.27 3.08 -9.75
CA VAL A 81 -8.99 3.07 -10.46
C VAL A 81 -8.81 1.76 -11.23
N GLY A 82 -9.16 0.61 -10.61
CA GLY A 82 -9.09 -0.68 -11.28
C GLY A 82 -9.96 -0.76 -12.52
N LEU A 83 -11.21 -0.31 -12.45
CA LEU A 83 -12.11 -0.28 -13.62
C LEU A 83 -11.65 0.72 -14.68
N ALA A 84 -11.23 1.93 -14.28
CA ALA A 84 -10.75 2.93 -15.22
C ALA A 84 -9.53 2.45 -16.01
N LEU A 85 -8.56 1.83 -15.32
CA LEU A 85 -7.37 1.26 -15.95
C LEU A 85 -7.69 0.01 -16.79
N ALA A 86 -8.62 -0.85 -16.35
CA ALA A 86 -9.08 -1.97 -17.15
C ALA A 86 -9.71 -1.51 -18.47
N ILE A 87 -10.59 -0.50 -18.44
CA ILE A 87 -11.21 0.10 -19.63
C ILE A 87 -10.12 0.66 -20.55
N LEU A 88 -9.16 1.43 -20.01
CA LEU A 88 -8.06 1.98 -20.78
C LEU A 88 -7.24 0.88 -21.47
N CYS A 89 -6.94 -0.21 -20.76
CA CYS A 89 -6.25 -1.37 -21.30
C CYS A 89 -7.04 -2.07 -22.42
N PHE A 90 -8.35 -2.30 -22.23
CA PHE A 90 -9.18 -2.89 -23.29
C PHE A 90 -9.27 -2.00 -24.52
N ILE A 91 -9.42 -0.67 -24.35
CA ILE A 91 -9.35 0.28 -25.46
C ILE A 91 -8.02 0.15 -26.20
N GLY A 92 -6.90 0.04 -25.49
CA GLY A 92 -5.58 -0.19 -26.09
C GLY A 92 -5.49 -1.51 -26.87
N ALA A 93 -6.06 -2.59 -26.34
CA ALA A 93 -6.13 -3.88 -27.03
C ALA A 93 -6.99 -3.81 -28.31
N PHE A 94 -8.19 -3.22 -28.23
CA PHE A 94 -9.07 -3.02 -29.38
C PHE A 94 -8.46 -2.09 -30.44
N ALA A 95 -7.82 -0.99 -30.02
CA ALA A 95 -7.14 -0.07 -30.92
C ALA A 95 -6.02 -0.74 -31.72
N SER A 96 -5.29 -1.66 -31.08
CA SER A 96 -4.22 -2.42 -31.72
C SER A 96 -4.77 -3.48 -32.68
N CYS A 97 -5.82 -4.21 -32.29
CA CYS A 97 -6.43 -5.27 -33.10
C CYS A 97 -7.20 -4.75 -34.32
N CYS A 98 -7.97 -3.66 -34.19
CA CYS A 98 -8.76 -3.09 -35.29
C CYS A 98 -7.93 -2.26 -36.29
N ALA A 99 -6.61 -2.16 -36.08
CA ALA A 99 -5.69 -1.33 -36.87
C ALA A 99 -6.13 0.14 -37.04
N CYS A 100 -6.96 0.66 -36.13
CA CYS A 100 -7.40 2.05 -36.15
C CYS A 100 -6.26 2.97 -35.68
N GLU A 101 -5.48 3.50 -36.62
CA GLU A 101 -4.32 4.35 -36.31
C GLU A 101 -4.68 5.58 -35.48
N ILE A 102 -5.87 6.17 -35.68
CA ILE A 102 -6.35 7.32 -34.92
C ILE A 102 -6.58 6.95 -33.45
N LEU A 103 -7.21 5.81 -33.18
CA LEU A 103 -7.50 5.36 -31.82
C LEU A 103 -6.21 5.00 -31.07
N LEU A 104 -5.26 4.39 -31.77
CA LEU A 104 -3.94 4.08 -31.20
C LEU A 104 -3.15 5.34 -30.86
N LYS A 105 -3.22 6.39 -31.70
CA LYS A 105 -2.61 7.70 -31.41
C LYS A 105 -3.21 8.35 -30.16
N ILE A 106 -4.55 8.37 -30.04
CA ILE A 106 -5.24 8.92 -28.86
C ILE A 106 -4.83 8.15 -27.60
N TYR A 107 -4.84 6.81 -27.67
CA TYR A 107 -4.40 5.96 -26.56
C TYR A 107 -2.95 6.26 -26.14
N ALA A 108 -2.04 6.41 -27.10
CA ALA A 108 -0.65 6.76 -26.82
C ALA A 108 -0.50 8.15 -26.17
N ILE A 109 -1.30 9.13 -26.59
CA ILE A 109 -1.32 10.47 -25.97
C ILE A 109 -1.80 10.39 -24.53
N ILE A 110 -2.88 9.64 -24.26
CA ILE A 110 -3.40 9.45 -22.89
C ILE A 110 -2.32 8.81 -22.00
N LEU A 111 -1.65 7.75 -22.48
CA LEU A 111 -0.57 7.12 -21.73
C LEU A 111 0.61 8.07 -21.48
N ALA A 112 0.99 8.89 -22.47
CA ALA A 112 2.06 9.86 -22.32
C ALA A 112 1.72 10.90 -21.25
N ILE A 113 0.48 11.40 -21.22
CA ILE A 113 0.01 12.33 -20.18
C ILE A 113 0.05 11.67 -18.80
N LEU A 114 -0.44 10.43 -18.68
CA LEU A 114 -0.39 9.68 -17.41
C LEU A 114 1.05 9.47 -16.93
N LEU A 115 1.97 9.13 -17.85
CA LEU A 115 3.38 8.95 -17.54
C LEU A 115 4.01 10.25 -17.05
N VAL A 116 3.77 11.38 -17.74
CA VAL A 116 4.27 12.69 -17.32
C VAL A 116 3.71 13.08 -15.96
N ALA A 117 2.41 12.85 -15.71
CA ALA A 117 1.79 13.11 -14.42
C ALA A 117 2.42 12.27 -13.29
N GLN A 118 2.70 10.99 -13.54
CA GLN A 118 3.40 10.12 -12.58
C GLN A 118 4.82 10.60 -12.30
N ILE A 119 5.57 10.99 -13.33
CA ILE A 119 6.94 11.52 -13.18
C ILE A 119 6.91 12.80 -12.34
N ILE A 120 5.97 13.72 -12.60
CA ILE A 120 5.82 14.95 -11.81
C ILE A 120 5.46 14.62 -10.36
N ALA A 121 4.50 13.72 -10.13
CA ALA A 121 4.07 13.32 -8.79
C ALA A 121 5.24 12.76 -7.98
N VAL A 122 5.99 11.81 -8.56
CA VAL A 122 7.20 11.24 -7.94
C VAL A 122 8.25 12.32 -7.72
N SER A 123 8.54 13.14 -8.72
CA SER A 123 9.54 14.21 -8.59
C SER A 123 9.20 15.18 -7.47
N VAL A 124 7.94 15.59 -7.32
CA VAL A 124 7.49 16.48 -6.24
C VAL A 124 7.59 15.79 -4.88
N LEU A 125 7.18 14.52 -4.79
CA LEU A 125 7.30 13.72 -3.56
C LEU A 125 8.75 13.59 -3.09
N PHE A 126 9.69 13.36 -4.00
CA PHE A 126 11.10 13.16 -3.68
C PHE A 126 11.93 14.45 -3.60
N SER A 127 11.51 15.54 -4.25
CA SER A 127 12.25 16.82 -4.22
C SER A 127 12.23 17.49 -2.85
N ASN A 128 11.26 17.15 -2.00
CA ASN A 128 11.20 17.68 -0.64
C ASN A 128 11.24 16.53 0.37
N PRO A 129 12.42 15.91 0.58
CA PRO A 129 12.56 14.81 1.52
C PRO A 129 12.12 15.24 2.93
N VAL A 130 12.35 16.50 3.30
CA VAL A 130 11.93 17.03 4.61
C VAL A 130 10.42 17.00 4.79
N LYS A 131 9.63 17.43 3.79
CA LYS A 131 8.16 17.39 3.88
C LYS A 131 7.60 15.96 3.85
N LEU A 132 8.20 15.08 3.06
CA LEU A 132 7.80 13.68 3.00
C LEU A 132 8.05 13.00 4.35
N THR A 133 9.29 13.09 4.85
CA THR A 133 9.68 12.52 6.14
C THR A 133 8.86 13.12 7.27
N GLN A 134 8.66 14.45 7.32
CA GLN A 134 7.82 15.08 8.34
C GLN A 134 6.36 14.61 8.30
N SER A 135 5.80 14.36 7.12
CA SER A 135 4.42 13.87 6.99
C SER A 135 4.30 12.42 7.49
N ILE A 136 5.29 11.59 7.17
CA ILE A 136 5.37 10.20 7.64
C ILE A 136 5.57 10.18 9.16
N ASP A 137 6.50 10.98 9.67
CA ASP A 137 6.79 11.11 11.10
C ASP A 137 5.53 11.55 11.85
N LEU A 138 4.86 12.61 11.39
CA LEU A 138 3.64 13.10 12.03
C LEU A 138 2.52 12.04 12.01
N ALA A 139 2.36 11.29 10.92
CA ALA A 139 1.38 10.22 10.84
C ALA A 139 1.71 9.07 11.81
N MET A 140 2.98 8.68 11.89
CA MET A 140 3.47 7.62 12.77
C MET A 140 3.37 8.01 14.25
N THR A 141 3.77 9.24 14.61
CA THR A 141 3.62 9.80 15.96
C THR A 141 2.15 9.89 16.35
N LYS A 142 1.26 10.33 15.46
CA LYS A 142 -0.19 10.30 15.74
C LYS A 142 -0.72 8.89 15.96
N MET A 143 -0.27 7.90 15.18
CA MET A 143 -0.67 6.50 15.40
C MET A 143 -0.18 5.97 16.76
N LEU A 144 0.99 6.42 17.22
CA LEU A 144 1.53 6.06 18.53
C LEU A 144 0.63 6.52 19.70
N GLU A 145 -0.05 7.66 19.58
CA GLU A 145 -1.00 8.13 20.60
C GLU A 145 -2.20 7.20 20.79
N TYR A 146 -2.51 6.37 19.79
CA TYR A 146 -3.57 5.36 19.88
C TYR A 146 -3.05 3.98 20.32
N PHE A 147 -1.74 3.84 20.54
CA PHE A 147 -1.16 2.57 20.95
C PHE A 147 -1.73 2.09 22.30
N ASN A 148 -2.20 0.84 22.31
CA ASN A 148 -2.85 0.16 23.44
C ASN A 148 -4.11 0.84 23.98
N LYS A 149 -4.77 1.70 23.17
CA LYS A 149 -6.13 2.14 23.50
C LYS A 149 -7.11 0.99 23.20
N GLY A 150 -8.08 0.79 24.09
CA GLY A 150 -9.07 -0.30 24.01
C GLY A 150 -10.14 -0.13 22.94
N ASP A 151 -10.04 0.91 22.10
CA ASP A 151 -10.94 1.15 20.97
C ASP A 151 -10.41 0.47 19.69
N LYS A 152 -11.27 0.33 18.67
CA LYS A 152 -10.91 -0.34 17.41
C LYS A 152 -9.71 0.31 16.72
N LEU A 153 -9.64 1.64 16.75
CA LEU A 153 -8.51 2.42 16.23
C LEU A 153 -7.23 2.14 17.01
N GLY A 154 -7.30 2.01 18.34
CA GLY A 154 -6.15 1.68 19.17
C GLY A 154 -5.63 0.27 18.95
N SER A 155 -6.51 -0.73 18.82
CA SER A 155 -6.13 -2.10 18.46
C SER A 155 -5.49 -2.17 17.06
N ALA A 156 -6.00 -1.40 16.10
CA ALA A 156 -5.42 -1.31 14.77
C ALA A 156 -4.02 -0.68 14.80
N ALA A 157 -3.89 0.48 15.45
CA ALA A 157 -2.60 1.16 15.63
C ALA A 157 -1.58 0.29 16.36
N THR A 158 -2.00 -0.43 17.40
CA THR A 158 -1.15 -1.38 18.15
C THR A 158 -0.63 -2.48 17.26
N THR A 159 -1.47 -3.02 16.39
CA THR A 159 -1.08 -4.14 15.53
C THR A 159 -0.13 -3.69 14.42
N ILE A 160 -0.36 -2.50 13.84
CA ILE A 160 0.56 -1.89 12.87
C ILE A 160 1.93 -1.65 13.52
N TRP A 161 1.95 -1.07 14.72
CA TRP A 161 3.20 -0.84 15.46
C TRP A 161 3.92 -2.15 15.78
N MET A 162 3.20 -3.17 16.27
CA MET A 162 3.79 -4.49 16.54
C MET A 162 4.37 -5.12 15.27
N PHE A 163 3.67 -5.03 14.14
CA PHE A 163 4.17 -5.50 12.86
C PHE A 163 5.47 -4.77 12.47
N THR A 164 5.48 -3.44 12.48
CA THR A 164 6.64 -2.63 12.10
C THR A 164 7.85 -2.90 12.99
N MET A 165 7.66 -3.04 14.30
CA MET A 165 8.76 -3.33 15.24
C MET A 165 9.26 -4.77 15.15
N THR A 166 8.40 -5.71 14.78
CA THR A 166 8.77 -7.13 14.58
C THR A 166 9.44 -7.34 13.22
N PHE A 167 9.12 -6.50 12.24
CA PHE A 167 9.73 -6.52 10.91
C PHE A 167 11.23 -6.22 11.04
N ASN A 168 12.07 -7.23 10.81
CA ASN A 168 13.53 -7.23 11.04
C ASN A 168 14.00 -7.07 12.50
N GLY A 169 13.13 -6.74 13.48
CA GLY A 169 13.47 -6.71 14.90
C GLY A 169 14.53 -5.68 15.31
N THR A 170 14.75 -4.65 14.50
CA THR A 170 15.83 -3.65 14.69
C THR A 170 15.34 -2.30 15.22
N CYS A 171 14.03 -2.06 15.24
CA CYS A 171 13.44 -0.81 15.71
C CYS A 171 12.41 -1.03 16.83
N CYS A 172 12.20 0.00 17.64
CA CYS A 172 11.20 0.03 18.72
C CYS A 172 10.79 1.48 18.93
N GLY A 173 9.65 1.87 18.39
CA GLY A 173 9.18 3.27 18.40
C GLY A 173 9.81 4.12 17.30
N MET A 174 9.47 5.41 17.28
CA MET A 174 10.08 6.45 16.44
C MET A 174 11.46 6.83 17.00
N ASP A 175 11.50 7.30 18.25
CA ASP A 175 12.69 7.79 18.95
C ASP A 175 13.24 6.77 19.96
N GLY A 176 12.62 5.60 20.03
CA GLY A 176 13.06 4.48 20.86
C GLY A 176 11.95 3.95 21.77
N ALA A 177 12.29 2.99 22.62
CA ALA A 177 11.32 2.35 23.53
C ALA A 177 10.66 3.34 24.51
N ALA A 178 11.26 4.51 24.70
CA ALA A 178 10.68 5.60 25.49
C ALA A 178 9.37 6.12 24.89
N ASP A 179 9.07 5.87 23.63
CA ASP A 179 7.83 6.30 23.00
C ASP A 179 6.59 5.61 23.57
N PHE A 180 6.78 4.41 24.14
CA PHE A 180 5.70 3.62 24.71
C PHE A 180 5.56 3.81 26.23
N GLN A 181 6.03 4.91 26.83
CA GLN A 181 6.20 5.08 28.29
C GLN A 181 5.15 4.39 29.19
N LYS A 182 3.86 4.56 28.89
CA LYS A 182 2.74 4.01 29.68
C LYS A 182 2.40 2.55 29.35
N ASN A 183 2.77 2.05 28.17
CA ASN A 183 2.43 0.74 27.60
C ASN A 183 3.69 -0.08 27.21
N LEU A 184 4.83 0.22 27.84
CA LEU A 184 6.15 -0.37 27.56
C LEU A 184 6.20 -1.89 27.76
N LYS A 185 5.32 -2.44 28.61
CA LYS A 185 5.20 -3.89 28.81
C LYS A 185 4.54 -4.59 27.62
N ASP A 186 3.68 -3.87 26.90
CA ASP A 186 2.86 -4.43 25.82
C ASP A 186 3.50 -4.24 24.44
N SER A 187 4.53 -3.39 24.32
CA SER A 187 5.21 -3.09 23.06
C SER A 187 6.11 -4.21 22.53
N LYS A 188 6.30 -5.31 23.29
CA LYS A 188 7.13 -6.50 22.93
C LYS A 188 8.43 -6.14 22.20
N CYS A 189 9.08 -5.03 22.59
CA CYS A 189 10.30 -4.60 21.93
C CYS A 189 11.46 -5.57 22.22
N PRO A 190 12.37 -5.77 21.26
CA PRO A 190 13.59 -6.53 21.48
C PRO A 190 14.33 -6.06 22.73
N SER A 191 14.74 -6.99 23.59
CA SER A 191 15.40 -6.70 24.87
C SER A 191 16.71 -5.93 24.73
N THR A 192 17.36 -6.01 23.56
CA THR A 192 18.53 -5.23 23.16
C THR A 192 18.23 -3.74 23.02
N LEU A 193 17.02 -3.37 22.57
CA LEU A 193 16.57 -1.98 22.40
C LEU A 193 16.00 -1.38 23.69
N LEU A 194 15.52 -2.23 24.60
CA LEU A 194 15.08 -1.82 25.95
C LEU A 194 16.26 -1.41 26.87
N ARG A 195 17.50 -1.82 26.54
CA ARG A 195 18.69 -1.61 27.39
C ARG A 195 19.33 -0.21 27.27
N LYS A 196 18.92 0.64 26.32
CA LYS A 196 19.48 2.00 26.16
C LYS A 196 19.12 2.99 27.29
N ARG A 197 18.49 2.56 28.39
CA ARG A 197 18.16 3.41 29.55
C ARG A 197 19.04 3.20 30.80
N LYS A 198 20.20 2.52 30.72
CA LYS A 198 21.08 2.35 31.90
C LYS A 198 22.38 3.15 31.92
N THR A 199 22.59 4.07 30.99
CA THR A 199 23.66 5.07 31.15
C THR A 199 23.14 6.46 30.82
N PRO A 200 23.29 7.45 31.73
CA PRO A 200 23.13 8.84 31.35
C PRO A 200 24.18 9.14 30.28
N VAL A 201 23.74 9.67 29.14
CA VAL A 201 24.66 10.18 28.12
C VAL A 201 25.27 11.46 28.66
N TYR A 202 26.35 11.30 29.43
CA TYR A 202 27.37 12.31 29.61
C TYR A 202 28.44 12.06 28.53
N LEU A 203 28.64 13.06 27.67
CA LEU A 203 29.85 13.36 26.88
C LEU A 203 30.48 12.23 26.04
N ARG A 204 30.40 12.35 24.70
CA ARG A 204 31.53 12.82 23.87
C ARG A 204 31.05 13.17 22.45
#